data_AF-A0A844BP95-F1
#
_entry.id   AF-A0A844BP95-F1
#
_cell.length_a   1.000
_cell.length_b   1.000
_cell.length_c   1.000
_cell.angle_alpha   90.00
_cell.angle_beta   90.00
_cell.angle_gamma   90.00
#
_symmetry.space_group_name_H-M   'P 1'
#
loop_
_entity.id
_entity.type
_entity.pdbx_description
1 polymer ?
#
loop_
_entity_poly.entity_id
_entity_poly.type
_entity_poly.pdbx_seq_one_letter_code
_entity_poly.pdbx_strand_id
1 'polypeptide(L)' 'MPISDKLIDQLLDGCDSPEDILGEAGLLKQLTKKVAERVLEAEMEAHLG' A
#
# COMPACT_ATOMS: atom_id res chain seq x y z
N MET A 1 6.66 5.99 12.13
CA MET A 1 5.37 6.61 12.52
C MET A 1 4.32 5.51 12.62
N PRO A 2 3.45 5.53 13.63
CA PRO A 2 2.30 4.63 13.66
C PRO A 2 1.35 4.95 12.51
N ILE A 3 0.70 3.92 11.97
CA ILE A 3 -0.40 4.09 11.02
C ILE A 3 -1.61 4.58 11.81
N SER A 4 -2.22 5.69 11.39
CA SER A 4 -3.40 6.25 12.07
C SER A 4 -4.68 5.52 11.68
N ASP A 5 -5.64 5.40 12.60
CA ASP A 5 -6.95 4.82 12.34
C ASP A 5 -7.66 5.49 11.16
N LYS A 6 -7.57 6.82 11.05
CA LYS A 6 -8.11 7.57 9.91
C LYS A 6 -7.58 7.08 8.55
N LEU A 7 -6.31 6.69 8.48
CA LEU A 7 -5.71 6.16 7.26
C LEU A 7 -6.22 4.75 6.98
N ILE A 8 -6.45 3.94 8.02
CA ILE A 8 -7.08 2.63 7.89
C ILE A 8 -8.52 2.79 7.37
N ASP A 9 -9.31 3.70 7.93
CA ASP A 9 -10.68 3.97 7.48
C ASP A 9 -10.72 4.38 6.01
N GLN A 10 -9.79 5.25 5.58
CA GLN A 10 -9.68 5.65 4.17
C GLN A 10 -9.26 4.51 3.24
N LEU A 11 -8.41 3.60 3.72
CA LEU A 11 -7.98 2.44 2.95
C LEU A 11 -9.10 1.39 2.81
N LEU A 12 -9.95 1.27 3.82
CA LEU A 12 -11.10 0.35 3.82
C LEU A 12 -12.34 0.90 3.11
N ASP A 13 -12.36 2.20 2.79
CA ASP A 13 -13.47 2.82 2.06
C ASP A 13 -13.68 2.15 0.69
N GLY A 14 -14.91 1.69 0.44
CA GLY A 14 -15.27 0.94 -0.77
C GLY A 14 -14.82 -0.52 -0.82
N CYS A 15 -14.31 -1.10 0.28
CA CYS A 15 -14.11 -2.55 0.40
C CYS A 15 -15.38 -3.20 0.97
N ASP A 16 -16.09 -3.97 0.15
CA ASP A 16 -17.38 -4.57 0.52
C ASP A 16 -17.24 -6.02 1.02
N SER A 17 -16.08 -6.65 0.78
CA SER A 17 -15.81 -8.05 1.13
C SER A 17 -14.40 -8.28 1.68
N PRO A 18 -14.18 -9.37 2.44
CA PRO A 18 -12.84 -9.80 2.85
C PRO A 18 -11.90 -10.02 1.65
N GLU A 19 -12.43 -10.48 0.51
CA GLU A 19 -11.68 -10.70 -0.72
C GLU A 19 -11.13 -9.38 -1.31
N ASP A 20 -11.83 -8.25 -1.15
CA ASP A 20 -11.34 -6.95 -1.61
C ASP A 20 -10.10 -6.49 -0.83
N ILE A 21 -9.91 -6.99 0.39
CA ILE A 21 -8.79 -6.65 1.27
C ILE A 21 -7.68 -7.70 1.20
N LEU A 22 -8.05 -8.97 1.31
CA LEU A 22 -7.17 -10.13 1.52
C LEU A 22 -6.99 -10.99 0.27
N GLY A 23 -7.82 -10.80 -0.75
CA GLY A 23 -7.79 -11.58 -1.98
C GLY A 23 -6.53 -11.38 -2.81
N GLU A 24 -6.43 -12.12 -3.90
CA GLU A 24 -5.22 -12.14 -4.72
C GLU A 24 -4.93 -10.81 -5.43
N ALA A 25 -5.98 -10.03 -5.70
CA ALA A 25 -5.93 -8.65 -6.15
C ALA A 25 -6.31 -7.66 -5.02
N GLY A 26 -6.35 -8.11 -3.77
CA GLY A 26 -6.84 -7.33 -2.65
C GLY A 26 -5.92 -6.18 -2.24
N LEU A 27 -6.49 -5.25 -1.48
CA LEU A 27 -5.88 -4.03 -1.01
C LEU A 27 -4.49 -4.23 -0.41
N LEU A 28 -4.29 -5.25 0.44
CA LEU A 28 -3.01 -5.46 1.12
C LEU A 28 -1.88 -5.80 0.13
N LYS A 29 -2.16 -6.60 -0.89
CA LYS A 29 -1.18 -6.94 -1.93
C LYS A 29 -0.83 -5.71 -2.76
N GLN A 30 -1.84 -4.92 -3.13
CA GLN A 30 -1.62 -3.68 -3.89
C GLN A 30 -0.81 -2.66 -3.08
N LEU A 31 -1.14 -2.48 -1.80
CA LEU A 31 -0.44 -1.57 -0.89
C LEU A 31 1.03 -1.97 -0.73
N THR A 32 1.29 -3.25 -0.45
CA THR A 32 2.66 -3.78 -0.29
C THR A 32 3.48 -3.54 -1.56
N LYS A 33 2.91 -3.82 -2.73
CA LYS A 33 3.56 -3.58 -4.02
C LYS A 33 3.90 -2.10 -4.22
N LYS A 34 2.95 -1.19 -4.05
CA LYS A 34 3.17 0.25 -4.23
C LYS A 34 4.21 0.82 -3.29
N VAL A 35 4.24 0.35 -2.04
CA VAL A 35 5.27 0.77 -1.07
C VAL A 35 6.65 0.28 -1.52
N ALA A 36 6.77 -0.98 -1.93
CA ALA A 36 8.03 -1.53 -2.42
C ALA A 36 8.53 -0.80 -3.67
N GLU A 37 7.66 -0.53 -4.65
CA GLU A 37 7.98 0.22 -5.86
C GLU A 37 8.51 1.61 -5.51
N ARG A 38 7.85 2.34 -4.60
CA ARG A 38 8.28 3.69 -4.19
C ARG A 38 9.64 3.70 -3.49
N VAL A 39 9.94 2.67 -2.70
CA VAL A 39 11.27 2.52 -2.08
C VAL A 39 12.32 2.27 -3.16
N LEU A 40 12.05 1.35 -4.09
CA LEU A 40 13.00 1.02 -5.16
C LEU A 40 13.26 2.20 -6.11
N GLU A 41 12.24 2.99 -6.43
CA GLU A 41 12.38 4.22 -7.22
C GLU A 41 13.26 5.25 -6.49
N ALA A 42 13.02 5.46 -5.18
CA ALA A 42 13.83 6.38 -4.38
C ALA A 42 15.30 5.95 -4.28
N GLU A 43 15.58 4.65 -4.22
CA GLU A 43 16.95 4.12 -4.26
C GLU A 43 17.62 4.37 -5.62
N MET A 44 16.89 4.25 -6.74
CA MET A 44 17.42 4.57 -8.07
C MET A 44 17.75 6.06 -8.24
N GLU A 45 16.91 6.95 -7.70
CA GLU A 45 17.17 8.39 -7.71
C GLU A 45 18.36 8.77 -6.83
N ALA A 46 18.53 8.11 -5.68
CA ALA A 46 19.63 8.35 -4.76
C ALA A 46 20.99 7.83 -5.27
N HIS A 47 21.00 6.80 -6.11
CA HIS A 47 22.22 6.20 -6.65
C HIS A 47 22.73 6.80 -7.97
N LEU A 48 22.05 7.80 -8.53
CA LEU A 48 22.48 8.56 -9.71
C LEU A 48 23.01 9.97 -9.36
N GLY A 49 23.26 10.25 -8.07
CA GLY A 49 23.90 11.46 -7.55
C GLY A 49 25.34 11.25 -7.13
#